data_AF-A0A847W5B2-F1
#
_entry.id   AF-A0A847W5B2-F1
#
_cell.length_a   1.000
_cell.length_b   1.000
_cell.length_c   1.000
_cell.angle_alpha   90.00
_cell.angle_beta   90.00
_cell.angle_gamma   90.00
#
_symmetry.space_group_name_H-M   'P 1'
#
loop_
_entity.id
_entity.type
_entity.pdbx_description
1 polymer ?
#
loop_
_entity_poly.entity_id
_entity_poly.type
_entity_poly.pdbx_seq_one_letter_code
_entity_poly.pdbx_strand_id
1 'polypeptide(L)'
;LPQTIGSTTGGLVLYCACAMKRNPACMLFANAIDSLACAGAVLAEVWIDDVTMPVVDQLGDEFLNYVKDGMTITIKEDGIVEVEG
;
A
#
# COMPACT_ATOMS: atom_id res chain seq x y z
N LEU A 1 -1.41 -4.72 -6.40
CA LEU A 1 -2.90 -4.73 -6.42
C LEU A 1 -3.38 -4.00 -7.68
N PRO A 2 -4.42 -4.46 -8.41
CA PRO A 2 -4.91 -3.78 -9.60
C PRO A 2 -5.52 -2.40 -9.26
N GLN A 3 -6.46 -2.35 -8.33
CA GLN A 3 -7.11 -1.12 -7.84
C GLN A 3 -7.83 -1.42 -6.51
N THR A 4 -8.02 -0.44 -5.64
CA THR A 4 -9.03 -0.50 -4.57
C THR A 4 -10.36 0.08 -5.04
N ILE A 5 -11.45 -0.64 -4.80
CA ILE A 5 -12.80 -0.08 -4.94
C ILE A 5 -13.15 0.55 -3.59
N GLY A 6 -13.30 1.87 -3.56
CA GLY A 6 -13.47 2.64 -2.33
C GLY A 6 -14.61 2.13 -1.45
N SER A 7 -14.29 1.92 -0.17
CA SER A 7 -15.26 1.65 0.88
C SER A 7 -14.79 2.35 2.14
N THR A 8 -15.66 3.13 2.77
CA THR A 8 -15.37 3.79 4.05
C THR A 8 -14.94 2.78 5.12
N THR A 9 -15.49 1.56 5.04
CA THR A 9 -15.08 0.44 5.89
C THR A 9 -13.64 0.01 5.60
N GLY A 10 -13.19 0.04 4.35
CA GLY A 10 -11.85 -0.36 3.95
C GLY A 10 -10.75 0.51 4.56
N GLY A 11 -10.93 1.84 4.57
CA GLY A 11 -9.98 2.77 5.19
C GLY A 11 -9.84 2.57 6.70
N LEU A 12 -10.97 2.36 7.40
CA LEU A 12 -10.95 2.09 8.84
C LEU A 12 -10.36 0.71 9.17
N VAL A 13 -10.62 -0.30 8.33
CA VAL A 13 -10.02 -1.64 8.50
C VAL A 13 -8.50 -1.57 8.33
N LEU A 14 -8.00 -0.82 7.35
CA LEU A 14 -6.56 -0.55 7.18
C LEU A 14 -5.96 0.11 8.42
N TYR A 15 -6.61 1.16 8.93
CA TYR A 15 -6.21 1.82 10.17
C TYR A 15 -6.16 0.84 11.36
N CYS A 16 -7.20 0.03 11.56
CA CYS A 16 -7.24 -0.97 12.62
C CYS A 16 -6.14 -2.03 12.47
N ALA A 17 -5.84 -2.49 11.26
CA ALA A 17 -4.76 -3.44 11.01
C ALA A 17 -3.39 -2.85 11.38
N CYS A 18 -3.17 -1.58 11.06
CA CYS A 18 -2.00 -0.81 11.48
C CYS A 18 -1.93 -0.69 13.01
N ALA A 19 -3.05 -0.37 13.68
CA ALA A 19 -3.11 -0.23 15.13
C ALA A 19 -2.81 -1.56 15.85
N MET A 20 -3.15 -2.68 15.21
CA MET A 20 -2.82 -4.03 15.69
C MET A 20 -1.39 -4.48 15.33
N LYS A 21 -0.59 -3.63 14.67
CA LYS A 21 0.75 -3.96 14.13
C LYS A 21 0.74 -5.19 13.22
N ARG A 22 -0.34 -5.34 12.45
CA ARG A 22 -0.54 -6.38 11.42
C ARG A 22 -0.67 -5.77 10.03
N ASN A 23 -0.15 -4.57 9.85
CA ASN A 23 -0.07 -3.94 8.54
C ASN A 23 0.86 -4.72 7.61
N PRO A 24 0.61 -4.69 6.29
CA PRO A 24 1.60 -5.13 5.33
C PRO A 24 2.83 -4.21 5.40
N ALA A 25 3.97 -4.70 4.89
CA ALA A 25 5.18 -3.89 4.77
C ALA A 25 4.98 -2.68 3.84
N CYS A 26 4.12 -2.82 2.81
CA CYS A 26 3.77 -1.75 1.88
C CYS A 26 2.47 -2.08 1.13
N MET A 27 1.91 -1.08 0.44
CA MET A 27 0.80 -1.27 -0.50
C MET A 27 1.14 -0.69 -1.87
N LEU A 28 1.11 -1.53 -2.89
CA LEU A 28 1.53 -1.18 -4.25
C LEU A 28 0.36 -1.37 -5.22
N PHE A 29 -0.05 -0.29 -5.88
CA PHE A 29 -1.20 -0.26 -6.78
C PHE A 29 -0.78 0.00 -8.24
N ALA A 30 -1.35 -0.79 -9.15
CA ALA A 30 -1.16 -0.61 -10.59
C ALA A 30 -1.91 0.63 -11.10
N ASN A 31 -3.14 0.83 -10.63
CA ASN A 31 -3.96 2.00 -10.92
C ASN A 31 -3.95 2.99 -9.75
N ALA A 32 -4.63 4.13 -9.93
CA ALA A 32 -4.80 5.12 -8.88
C ALA A 32 -5.50 4.52 -7.65
N ILE A 33 -4.98 4.82 -6.46
CA ILE A 33 -5.61 4.42 -5.20
C ILE A 33 -6.92 5.19 -4.99
N ASP A 34 -7.89 4.55 -4.35
CA ASP A 34 -9.11 5.26 -3.95
C ASP A 34 -8.85 6.22 -2.78
N SER A 35 -9.55 7.35 -2.80
CA SER A 35 -9.45 8.41 -1.78
C SER A 35 -9.64 7.91 -0.34
N LEU A 36 -10.53 6.93 -0.11
CA LEU A 36 -10.83 6.41 1.24
C LEU A 36 -9.74 5.45 1.74
N ALA A 37 -9.17 4.65 0.84
CA ALA A 37 -8.02 3.80 1.17
C ALA A 37 -6.77 4.66 1.44
N CYS A 38 -6.56 5.70 0.64
CA CYS A 38 -5.49 6.68 0.85
C CYS A 38 -5.65 7.39 2.21
N ALA A 39 -6.86 7.84 2.55
CA ALA A 39 -7.14 8.43 3.86
C ALA A 39 -6.81 7.47 5.02
N GLY A 40 -7.16 6.18 4.90
CA GLY A 40 -6.82 5.17 5.90
C GLY A 40 -5.30 4.99 6.11
N ALA A 41 -4.54 4.97 5.02
CA ALA A 41 -3.08 4.88 5.07
C ALA A 41 -2.44 6.12 5.71
N VAL A 42 -2.88 7.33 5.30
CA VAL A 42 -2.40 8.59 5.88
C VAL A 42 -2.74 8.71 7.36
N LEU A 43 -3.97 8.32 7.75
CA LEU A 43 -4.37 8.32 9.15
C LEU A 43 -3.52 7.34 9.98
N ALA A 44 -3.20 6.16 9.44
CA ALA A 44 -2.35 5.21 10.13
C ALA A 44 -0.94 5.77 10.36
N GLU A 45 -0.33 6.38 9.35
CA GLU A 45 1.04 6.92 9.45
C GLU A 45 1.14 8.12 10.39
N VAL A 46 0.12 8.97 10.45
CA VAL A 46 0.14 10.19 11.28
C VAL A 46 -0.26 9.92 12.73
N TRP A 47 -1.17 8.95 13.00
CA TRP A 47 -1.73 8.73 14.34
C TRP A 47 -1.29 7.45 15.04
N ILE A 48 -0.59 6.53 14.37
CA ILE A 48 -0.16 5.27 14.98
C ILE A 48 1.36 5.25 15.06
N ASP A 49 1.86 5.34 16.30
CA ASP A 49 3.30 5.29 16.57
C ASP A 49 3.91 3.95 16.14
N ASP A 50 5.15 4.02 15.64
CA ASP A 50 5.94 2.87 15.17
C ASP A 50 5.28 2.05 14.04
N VAL A 51 4.42 2.67 13.23
CA VAL A 51 3.90 2.06 12.01
C VAL A 51 4.45 2.79 10.79
N THR A 52 5.01 2.03 9.87
CA THR A 52 5.42 2.51 8.55
C THR A 52 4.86 1.56 7.51
N MET A 53 4.08 2.09 6.58
CA MET A 53 3.46 1.32 5.50
C MET A 53 3.44 2.18 4.23
N PRO A 54 4.56 2.23 3.48
CA PRO A 54 4.63 3.02 2.26
C PRO A 54 3.56 2.58 1.27
N VAL A 55 2.90 3.56 0.66
CA VAL A 55 1.87 3.34 -0.35
C VAL A 55 2.30 4.01 -1.65
N VAL A 56 2.34 3.24 -2.74
CA VAL A 56 2.66 3.74 -4.08
C VAL A 56 1.55 3.29 -5.03
N ASP A 57 1.02 4.23 -5.81
CA ASP A 57 0.01 3.96 -6.83
C ASP A 57 0.50 4.29 -8.24
N GLN A 58 -0.32 4.00 -9.25
CA GLN A 58 -0.01 4.26 -10.66
C GLN A 58 1.28 3.58 -11.18
N LEU A 59 1.64 2.42 -10.65
CA LEU A 59 2.78 1.63 -11.12
C LEU A 59 2.56 1.00 -12.50
N GLY A 60 1.31 0.99 -12.98
CA GLY A 60 0.92 0.46 -14.28
C GLY A 60 0.70 -1.05 -14.29
N ASP A 61 0.04 -1.51 -15.36
CA ASP A 61 -0.30 -2.92 -15.54
C ASP A 61 0.95 -3.79 -15.79
N GLU A 62 2.04 -3.21 -16.30
CA GLU A 62 3.32 -3.91 -16.47
C GLU A 62 3.85 -4.43 -15.14
N PHE A 63 3.82 -3.58 -14.09
CA PHE A 63 4.18 -3.98 -12.74
C PHE A 63 3.28 -5.11 -12.21
N LEU A 64 1.97 -4.98 -12.40
CA LEU A 64 1.00 -5.99 -11.95
C LEU A 64 1.23 -7.36 -12.61
N ASN A 65 1.61 -7.35 -13.88
CA ASN A 65 1.87 -8.56 -14.64
C ASN A 65 3.25 -9.16 -14.33
N TYR A 66 4.23 -8.31 -14.00
CA TYR A 66 5.60 -8.70 -13.68
C TYR A 66 5.72 -9.34 -12.30
N VAL A 67 5.17 -8.72 -11.27
CA VAL A 67 5.30 -9.19 -9.88
C VAL A 67 4.61 -10.54 -9.69
N LYS A 68 5.31 -11.48 -9.03
CA LYS A 68 4.82 -12.79 -8.61
C LYS A 68 5.16 -13.05 -7.15
N ASP A 69 4.45 -14.01 -6.56
CA ASP A 69 4.74 -14.48 -5.22
C ASP A 69 6.18 -15.01 -5.11
N GLY A 70 6.87 -14.65 -4.03
CA GLY A 70 8.26 -15.03 -3.78
C GLY A 70 9.30 -14.01 -4.25
N MET A 71 8.91 -12.98 -5.00
CA MET A 71 9.80 -11.87 -5.36
C MET A 71 10.06 -10.94 -4.17
N THR A 72 11.24 -10.33 -4.13
CA THR A 72 11.60 -9.30 -3.15
C THR A 72 11.31 -7.92 -3.71
N ILE A 73 10.67 -7.08 -2.89
CA ILE A 73 10.37 -5.70 -3.27
C ILE A 73 11.08 -4.72 -2.33
N THR A 74 11.74 -3.73 -2.91
CA THR A 74 12.38 -2.62 -2.20
C THR A 74 11.73 -1.30 -2.60
N ILE A 75 11.33 -0.49 -1.61
CA ILE A 75 10.76 0.84 -1.84
C ILE A 75 11.79 1.88 -1.41
N LYS A 76 12.15 2.77 -2.33
CA LYS A 76 13.07 3.88 -2.09
C LYS A 76 12.31 5.16 -1.72
N GLU A 77 13.03 6.14 -1.17
CA GLU A 77 12.47 7.40 -0.64
C GLU A 77 11.63 8.21 -1.67
N ASP A 78 11.91 8.06 -2.97
CA ASP A 78 11.16 8.75 -4.04
C ASP A 78 9.95 7.94 -4.57
N GLY A 79 9.54 6.89 -3.87
CA GLY A 79 8.47 5.99 -4.33
C GLY A 79 8.91 5.07 -5.48
N ILE A 80 10.21 4.96 -5.74
CA ILE A 80 10.75 3.99 -6.70
C ILE A 80 10.62 2.59 -6.12
N VAL A 81 9.98 1.72 -6.87
CA VAL A 81 9.75 0.32 -6.51
C VAL A 81 10.69 -0.56 -7.32
N GLU A 82 11.63 -1.22 -6.65
CA GLU A 82 12.51 -2.22 -7.26
C GLU A 82 11.99 -3.62 -6.93
N VAL A 83 11.95 -4.48 -7.93
CA VAL A 83 11.49 -5.86 -7.81
C VAL A 83 12.60 -6.79 -8.26
N GLU A 84 12.98 -7.71 -7.38
CA GLU A 84 13.97 -8.76 -7.62
C GLU A 84 13.26 -10.12 -7.58
N GLY A 85 13.42 -10.94 -8.62
CA GLY A 85 12.72 -12.21 -8.78
C GLY A 85 13.56 -13.32 -9.35
#